data_AF-A0A4Q3HVE6-F1
#
_entry.id   AF-A0A4Q3HVE6-F1
#
_cell.length_a   1.000
_cell.length_b   1.000
_cell.length_c   1.000
_cell.angle_alpha   90.00
_cell.angle_beta   90.00
_cell.angle_gamma   90.00
#
_symmetry.space_group_name_H-M   'P 1'
#
loop_
_entity.id
_entity.type
_entity.pdbx_description
1 polymer ?
#
loop_
_entity_poly.entity_id
_entity_poly.type
_entity_poly.pdbx_seq_one_letter_code
_entity_poly.pdbx_strand_id
1 'polypeptide(L)'
;MTQLNTDTGKSLAVHADVPRPIAEHGAVGNLRTLALVARDGAIDFLCWPDLDSPSIFAALLDPEKGGAFELSPDIDDARRLQMYIPETNVLLTRWLGQHQSAEVVDLMPVPKTEDGVENLIRRVEVTRGEMTFSLRCWPRFDYARKVPEVTVDGGVSTFRCGDFTLRLSGPVTFEKEDGGVSATFSLKAGETADFVLDGNDGDVWDKDAVSAAIADAIEYWQGWAKRSTYTGRWRSSVTRSALALKLLTSQKNGSIAAAGTFGLPEAPGGPRNWDYRATWIRDASFTIYALMRLGYQDEANAFSHWLVDRTDRSPGGEIQIMYNLDGSRVDTEQELDHLSGYGGAKPIRVGNNAAEQIQLDIYGELLDSVYISNKYGEAISHDNWNAVRRIVDHVCDIWQDADAGIWEIRSEPQEHLHSRLMCWVAVDRAIRLAQKRSLTAPFGRWVEARNAISDDIWANFWNADLGHFVHAKG
;
A
#
# COMPACT_ATOMS: atom_id res chain seq x y z
N MET A 1 -34.31 -1.87 38.07
CA MET A 1 -35.49 -1.96 37.20
C MET A 1 -35.79 -0.56 36.69
N THR A 2 -35.20 -0.20 35.56
CA THR A 2 -35.58 0.98 34.80
C THR A 2 -35.36 0.62 33.35
N GLN A 3 -36.45 0.64 32.59
CA GLN A 3 -36.58 0.09 31.24
C GLN A 3 -35.67 0.82 30.26
N LEU A 4 -34.91 0.04 29.47
CA LEU A 4 -34.26 0.49 28.26
C LEU A 4 -35.33 0.79 27.22
N ASN A 5 -35.40 2.06 26.83
CA ASN A 5 -36.23 2.56 25.74
C ASN A 5 -35.75 1.88 24.45
N THR A 6 -36.65 1.14 23.83
CA THR A 6 -36.49 0.62 22.48
C THR A 6 -36.99 1.69 21.51
N ASP A 7 -36.35 1.71 20.34
CA ASP A 7 -36.84 2.29 19.08
C ASP A 7 -36.40 3.71 18.71
N THR A 8 -35.32 3.78 17.92
CA THR A 8 -35.25 4.69 16.76
C THR A 8 -34.58 3.90 15.64
N GLY A 9 -35.35 3.61 14.59
CA GLY A 9 -34.96 2.80 13.45
C GLY A 9 -33.65 3.22 12.81
N LYS A 10 -32.65 2.33 12.89
CA LYS A 10 -31.59 2.29 11.89
C LYS A 10 -32.26 1.86 10.58
N SER A 11 -32.41 2.81 9.67
CA SER A 11 -32.48 2.51 8.25
C SER A 11 -31.35 1.54 7.94
N LEU A 12 -31.68 0.25 7.75
CA LEU A 12 -30.80 -0.71 7.09
C LEU A 12 -30.60 -0.14 5.70
N ALA A 13 -29.50 0.58 5.49
CA ALA A 13 -29.06 0.92 4.15
C ALA A 13 -29.06 -0.39 3.38
N VAL A 14 -29.83 -0.43 2.28
CA VAL A 14 -29.84 -1.55 1.35
C VAL A 14 -28.40 -1.64 0.84
N HIS A 15 -27.61 -2.53 1.42
CA HIS A 15 -26.25 -2.80 0.95
C HIS A 15 -26.40 -3.32 -0.48
N ALA A 16 -25.84 -2.58 -1.44
CA ALA A 16 -25.63 -3.15 -2.75
C ALA A 16 -24.76 -4.40 -2.57
N ASP A 17 -25.15 -5.51 -3.19
CA ASP A 17 -24.39 -6.75 -3.12
C ASP A 17 -22.98 -6.48 -3.67
N VAL A 18 -21.95 -6.76 -2.88
CA VAL A 18 -20.56 -6.56 -3.27
C VAL A 18 -20.10 -7.88 -3.89
N PRO A 19 -19.86 -7.94 -5.22
CA PRO A 19 -19.60 -9.22 -5.89
C PRO A 19 -18.37 -9.93 -5.35
N ARG A 20 -17.35 -9.16 -4.95
CA ARG A 20 -16.06 -9.64 -4.42
C ARG A 20 -15.71 -8.88 -3.14
N PRO A 21 -16.02 -9.42 -1.96
CA PRO A 21 -15.65 -8.77 -0.71
C PRO A 21 -14.13 -8.63 -0.58
N ILE A 22 -13.64 -7.50 -0.04
CA ILE A 22 -12.19 -7.25 0.12
C ILE A 22 -11.49 -8.40 0.87
N ALA A 23 -12.16 -9.01 1.86
CA ALA A 23 -11.62 -10.13 2.64
C ALA A 23 -11.35 -11.41 1.83
N GLU A 24 -11.82 -11.48 0.57
CA GLU A 24 -11.61 -12.59 -0.35
C GLU A 24 -10.48 -12.34 -1.37
N HIS A 25 -9.61 -11.37 -1.11
CA HIS A 25 -8.48 -11.05 -1.99
C HIS A 25 -7.12 -11.46 -1.39
N GLY A 26 -6.23 -11.92 -2.27
CA GLY A 26 -4.79 -11.90 -2.06
C GLY A 26 -4.17 -10.70 -2.75
N ALA A 27 -2.98 -10.29 -2.33
CA ALA A 27 -2.23 -9.20 -2.94
C ALA A 27 -0.95 -9.73 -3.57
N VAL A 28 -0.69 -9.36 -4.82
CA VAL A 28 0.56 -9.65 -5.52
C VAL A 28 1.18 -8.32 -5.97
N GLY A 29 2.49 -8.21 -5.91
CA GLY A 29 3.18 -6.96 -6.24
C GLY A 29 4.67 -7.16 -6.35
N ASN A 30 5.35 -6.13 -6.84
CA ASN A 30 6.76 -6.19 -7.20
C ASN A 30 7.57 -4.99 -6.71
N LEU A 31 7.12 -4.34 -5.63
CA LEU A 31 7.75 -3.17 -5.03
C LEU A 31 7.66 -1.89 -5.87
N ARG A 32 6.90 -1.92 -6.97
CA ARG A 32 6.55 -0.75 -7.78
C ARG A 32 5.04 -0.55 -7.84
N THR A 33 4.30 -1.64 -8.07
CA THR A 33 2.84 -1.66 -7.95
C THR A 33 2.34 -2.94 -7.26
N LEU A 34 1.02 -3.02 -7.08
CA LEU A 34 0.30 -4.11 -6.44
C LEU A 34 -1.07 -4.31 -7.11
N ALA A 35 -1.45 -5.57 -7.28
CA ALA A 35 -2.77 -6.02 -7.71
C ALA A 35 -3.49 -6.75 -6.56
N LEU A 36 -4.81 -6.64 -6.52
CA LEU A 36 -5.66 -7.52 -5.71
C LEU A 36 -6.24 -8.62 -6.57
N VAL A 37 -6.17 -9.86 -6.07
CA VAL A 37 -6.62 -11.08 -6.75
C VAL A 37 -7.73 -11.74 -5.92
N ALA A 38 -8.96 -11.69 -6.41
CA ALA A 38 -10.10 -12.33 -5.80
C ALA A 38 -10.03 -13.85 -5.91
N ARG A 39 -10.70 -14.55 -4.99
CA ARG A 39 -10.79 -16.04 -4.96
C ARG A 39 -11.46 -16.66 -6.18
N ASP A 40 -12.25 -15.90 -6.93
CA ASP A 40 -12.85 -16.34 -8.19
C ASP A 40 -11.90 -16.21 -9.39
N GLY A 41 -10.67 -15.71 -9.19
CA GLY A 41 -9.67 -15.54 -10.23
C GLY A 41 -9.72 -14.18 -10.93
N ALA A 42 -10.48 -13.22 -10.42
CA ALA A 42 -10.44 -11.85 -10.93
C ALA A 42 -9.30 -11.04 -10.32
N ILE A 43 -8.65 -10.23 -11.15
CA ILE A 43 -7.85 -9.09 -10.73
C ILE A 43 -8.67 -7.85 -11.03
N ASP A 44 -9.33 -7.33 -10.00
CA ASP A 44 -10.34 -6.27 -10.09
C ASP A 44 -9.89 -4.93 -9.48
N PHE A 45 -8.64 -4.88 -9.01
CA PHE A 45 -7.98 -3.66 -8.57
C PHE A 45 -6.49 -3.71 -8.94
N LEU A 46 -6.05 -2.74 -9.77
CA LEU A 46 -4.65 -2.57 -10.15
C LEU A 46 -4.40 -1.14 -10.65
N CYS A 47 -3.38 -0.51 -10.10
CA CYS A 47 -2.81 0.75 -10.58
C CYS A 47 -1.54 0.48 -11.39
N TRP A 48 -1.29 1.25 -12.44
CA TRP A 48 -0.21 0.93 -13.37
C TRP A 48 0.39 2.18 -14.01
N PRO A 49 1.74 2.26 -14.17
CA PRO A 49 2.73 1.25 -13.77
C PRO A 49 3.14 1.35 -12.29
N ASP A 50 2.94 2.49 -11.65
CA ASP A 50 3.31 2.72 -10.25
C ASP A 50 2.08 2.60 -9.32
N LEU A 51 2.31 2.30 -8.04
CA LEU A 51 1.24 2.09 -7.07
C LEU A 51 0.29 3.30 -6.93
N ASP A 52 0.82 4.53 -7.03
CA ASP A 52 0.07 5.79 -6.98
C ASP A 52 -0.45 6.26 -8.35
N SER A 53 -0.13 5.57 -9.45
CA SER A 53 -0.65 5.86 -10.79
C SER A 53 -2.17 5.67 -10.90
N PRO A 54 -2.82 6.20 -11.94
CA PRO A 54 -4.23 5.90 -12.20
C PRO A 54 -4.50 4.40 -12.36
N SER A 55 -5.69 3.97 -11.93
CA SER A 55 -6.06 2.55 -12.04
C SER A 55 -6.30 2.12 -13.49
N ILE A 56 -5.91 0.89 -13.80
CA ILE A 56 -6.29 0.17 -15.03
C ILE A 56 -7.38 -0.88 -14.76
N PHE A 57 -7.52 -1.31 -13.50
CA PHE A 57 -8.66 -2.10 -13.01
C PHE A 57 -9.17 -1.47 -11.72
N ALA A 58 -10.48 -1.28 -11.63
CA ALA A 58 -11.20 -0.72 -10.50
C ALA A 58 -12.58 -1.36 -10.31
N ALA A 59 -12.78 -2.59 -10.81
CA ALA A 59 -14.03 -3.32 -10.64
C ALA A 59 -14.38 -3.61 -9.17
N LEU A 60 -13.39 -3.57 -8.27
CA LEU A 60 -13.63 -3.56 -6.83
C LEU A 60 -14.48 -2.35 -6.38
N LEU A 61 -14.30 -1.19 -7.02
CA LEU A 61 -15.06 0.03 -6.75
C LEU A 61 -16.32 0.16 -7.62
N ASP A 62 -16.31 -0.40 -8.82
CA ASP A 62 -17.46 -0.41 -9.73
C ASP A 62 -17.41 -1.66 -10.63
N PRO A 63 -18.16 -2.74 -10.30
CA PRO A 63 -18.09 -4.00 -11.05
C PRO A 63 -18.45 -3.89 -12.54
N GLU A 64 -19.22 -2.88 -12.94
CA GLU A 64 -19.68 -2.71 -14.32
C GLU A 64 -18.69 -1.90 -15.15
N LYS A 65 -18.16 -0.81 -14.58
CA LYS A 65 -17.32 0.17 -15.30
C LYS A 65 -15.83 0.00 -15.04
N GLY A 66 -15.47 -0.52 -13.87
CA GLY A 66 -14.11 -0.47 -13.34
C GLY A 66 -13.10 -1.34 -14.08
N GLY A 67 -13.57 -2.34 -14.84
CA GLY A 67 -12.69 -3.25 -15.57
C GLY A 67 -11.94 -4.23 -14.68
N ALA A 68 -11.61 -5.39 -15.22
CA ALA A 68 -10.93 -6.47 -14.51
C ALA A 68 -10.17 -7.38 -15.47
N PHE A 69 -9.25 -8.17 -14.92
CA PHE A 69 -8.68 -9.35 -15.58
C PHE A 69 -9.16 -10.62 -14.88
N GLU A 70 -10.13 -11.30 -15.48
CA GLU A 70 -10.78 -12.52 -15.01
C GLU A 70 -10.16 -13.74 -15.69
N LEU A 71 -9.79 -14.74 -14.89
CA LEU A 71 -9.27 -16.02 -15.36
C LEU A 71 -9.71 -17.13 -14.40
N SER A 72 -10.62 -17.98 -14.83
CA SER A 72 -11.19 -19.02 -13.98
C SER A 72 -11.47 -20.30 -14.76
N PRO A 73 -11.31 -21.47 -14.13
CA PRO A 73 -11.78 -22.73 -14.70
C PRO A 73 -13.30 -22.86 -14.57
N ASP A 74 -13.94 -23.41 -15.58
CA ASP A 74 -15.37 -23.72 -15.60
C ASP A 74 -15.62 -25.03 -14.84
N ILE A 75 -15.65 -24.95 -13.51
CA ILE A 75 -15.94 -26.08 -12.61
C ILE A 75 -17.15 -25.72 -11.74
N ASP A 76 -18.23 -26.48 -11.93
CA ASP A 76 -19.44 -26.34 -11.12
C ASP A 76 -19.15 -26.60 -9.63
N ASP A 77 -19.71 -25.73 -8.77
CA ASP A 77 -19.62 -25.83 -7.30
C ASP A 77 -18.20 -26.04 -6.74
N ALA A 78 -17.19 -25.52 -7.42
CA ALA A 78 -15.80 -25.70 -7.04
C ALA A 78 -15.51 -25.12 -5.65
N ARG A 79 -14.87 -25.93 -4.80
CA ARG A 79 -14.27 -25.41 -3.58
C ARG A 79 -13.02 -24.61 -3.94
N ARG A 80 -13.04 -23.31 -3.63
CA ARG A 80 -11.94 -22.38 -3.83
C ARG A 80 -11.04 -22.29 -2.60
N LEU A 81 -9.74 -22.46 -2.79
CA LEU A 81 -8.71 -22.26 -1.77
C LEU A 81 -7.69 -21.26 -2.30
N GLN A 82 -7.34 -20.26 -1.50
CA GLN A 82 -6.33 -19.28 -1.87
C GLN A 82 -5.28 -19.22 -0.77
N MET A 83 -4.01 -19.27 -1.15
CA MET A 83 -2.86 -19.24 -0.25
C MET A 83 -1.64 -18.66 -0.94
N TYR A 84 -0.70 -18.14 -0.16
CA TYR A 84 0.60 -17.80 -0.70
C TYR A 84 1.50 -19.04 -0.70
N ILE A 85 2.38 -19.15 -1.69
CA ILE A 85 3.53 -20.05 -1.60
C ILE A 85 4.31 -19.65 -0.32
N PRO A 86 4.72 -20.60 0.54
CA PRO A 86 5.27 -20.28 1.86
C PRO A 86 6.38 -19.23 1.83
N GLU A 87 6.24 -18.23 2.69
CA GLU A 87 7.18 -17.10 2.85
C GLU A 87 7.38 -16.27 1.57
N THR A 88 6.34 -16.16 0.71
CA THR A 88 6.38 -15.35 -0.52
C THR A 88 5.19 -14.39 -0.69
N ASN A 89 5.27 -13.49 -1.69
CA ASN A 89 4.10 -12.80 -2.26
C ASN A 89 3.65 -13.42 -3.60
N VAL A 90 3.91 -14.72 -3.82
CA VAL A 90 3.36 -15.48 -4.95
C VAL A 90 2.07 -16.15 -4.50
N LEU A 91 0.98 -15.86 -5.18
CA LEU A 91 -0.35 -16.29 -4.80
C LEU A 91 -0.78 -17.51 -5.60
N LEU A 92 -1.32 -18.51 -4.92
CA LEU A 92 -1.89 -19.72 -5.50
C LEU A 92 -3.39 -19.76 -5.19
N THR A 93 -4.21 -19.75 -6.23
CA THR A 93 -5.64 -20.03 -6.13
C THR A 93 -5.94 -21.40 -6.73
N ARG A 94 -6.62 -22.26 -5.98
CA ARG A 94 -6.95 -23.64 -6.37
C ARG A 94 -8.45 -23.85 -6.37
N TRP A 95 -8.96 -24.41 -7.46
CA TRP A 95 -10.34 -24.85 -7.61
C TRP A 95 -10.39 -26.38 -7.54
N LEU A 96 -11.23 -26.90 -6.64
CA LEU A 96 -11.41 -28.33 -6.41
C LEU A 96 -12.84 -28.74 -6.74
N GLY A 97 -13.02 -29.44 -7.86
CA GLY A 97 -14.26 -30.11 -8.22
C GLY A 97 -14.21 -31.60 -7.88
N GLN A 98 -15.31 -32.32 -8.16
CA GLN A 98 -15.41 -33.76 -7.89
C GLN A 98 -14.41 -34.58 -8.73
N HIS A 99 -14.25 -34.22 -10.00
CA HIS A 99 -13.41 -34.93 -10.98
C HIS A 99 -12.29 -34.09 -11.60
N GLN A 100 -12.26 -32.80 -11.30
CA GLN A 100 -11.38 -31.81 -11.90
C GLN A 100 -10.72 -30.95 -10.82
N SER A 101 -9.49 -30.54 -11.05
CA SER A 101 -8.85 -29.50 -10.25
C SER A 101 -7.86 -28.68 -11.07
N ALA A 102 -7.84 -27.39 -10.80
CA ALA A 102 -6.95 -26.43 -11.45
C ALA A 102 -6.37 -25.45 -10.44
N GLU A 103 -5.23 -24.90 -10.82
CA GLU A 103 -4.44 -23.95 -10.06
C GLU A 103 -4.13 -22.74 -10.94
N VAL A 104 -4.24 -21.55 -10.35
CA VAL A 104 -3.73 -20.30 -10.92
C VAL A 104 -2.65 -19.79 -9.98
N VAL A 105 -1.45 -19.56 -10.52
CA VAL A 105 -0.36 -18.88 -9.83
C VAL A 105 -0.29 -17.44 -10.36
N ASP A 106 -0.53 -16.48 -9.48
CA ASP A 106 -0.43 -15.05 -9.76
C ASP A 106 0.82 -14.47 -9.08
N LEU A 107 1.61 -13.70 -9.83
CA LEU A 107 2.76 -12.98 -9.31
C LEU A 107 3.10 -11.76 -10.16
N MET A 108 3.89 -10.86 -9.58
CA MET A 108 4.65 -9.87 -10.32
C MET A 108 6.13 -10.11 -10.04
N PRO A 109 6.98 -10.36 -11.06
CA PRO A 109 8.42 -10.49 -10.86
C PRO A 109 9.01 -9.20 -10.28
N VAL A 110 9.88 -9.33 -9.28
CA VAL A 110 10.57 -8.18 -8.70
C VAL A 110 11.62 -7.66 -9.68
N PRO A 111 11.61 -6.35 -10.02
CA PRO A 111 12.58 -5.78 -10.95
C PRO A 111 14.02 -6.01 -10.51
N LYS A 112 14.88 -6.43 -11.45
CA LYS A 112 16.33 -6.52 -11.23
C LYS A 112 16.99 -5.14 -11.23
N THR A 113 16.34 -4.15 -11.83
CA THR A 113 16.78 -2.76 -11.96
C THR A 113 15.60 -1.82 -11.70
N GLU A 114 15.88 -0.58 -11.28
CA GLU A 114 14.85 0.43 -10.99
C GLU A 114 13.97 0.79 -12.20
N ASP A 115 14.51 0.67 -13.42
CA ASP A 115 13.79 0.90 -14.68
C ASP A 115 13.26 -0.40 -15.31
N GLY A 116 13.15 -1.46 -14.52
CA GLY A 116 12.59 -2.73 -15.00
C GLY A 116 11.17 -2.56 -15.52
N VAL A 117 10.80 -3.36 -16.53
CA VAL A 117 9.44 -3.40 -17.04
C VAL A 117 8.54 -4.13 -16.05
N GLU A 118 7.38 -3.55 -15.78
CA GLU A 118 6.36 -4.13 -14.94
C GLU A 118 5.67 -5.29 -15.67
N ASN A 119 5.58 -6.44 -15.02
CA ASN A 119 4.90 -7.63 -15.56
C ASN A 119 4.00 -8.23 -14.49
N LEU A 120 2.78 -8.56 -14.87
CA LEU A 120 1.86 -9.40 -14.10
C LEU A 120 1.72 -10.73 -14.82
N ILE A 121 2.11 -11.80 -14.14
CA ILE A 121 2.13 -13.16 -14.67
C ILE A 121 1.01 -13.96 -14.01
N ARG A 122 0.24 -14.68 -14.83
CA ARG A 122 -0.77 -15.64 -14.40
C ARG A 122 -0.52 -16.97 -15.11
N ARG A 123 -0.15 -18.00 -14.35
CA ARG A 123 0.02 -19.37 -14.88
C ARG A 123 -1.15 -20.23 -14.44
N VAL A 124 -1.89 -20.79 -15.40
CA VAL A 124 -2.87 -21.85 -15.12
C VAL A 124 -2.23 -23.22 -15.26
N GLU A 125 -2.59 -24.14 -14.39
CA GLU A 125 -2.25 -25.56 -14.46
C GLU A 125 -3.48 -26.41 -14.14
N VAL A 126 -3.75 -27.43 -14.95
CA VAL A 126 -4.73 -28.47 -14.59
C VAL A 126 -4.01 -29.58 -13.84
N THR A 127 -4.37 -29.78 -12.58
CA THR A 127 -3.76 -30.83 -11.74
C THR A 127 -4.52 -32.15 -11.81
N ARG A 128 -5.80 -32.14 -12.26
CA ARG A 128 -6.60 -33.34 -12.46
C ARG A 128 -7.72 -33.11 -13.47
N GLY A 129 -7.94 -34.09 -14.33
CA GLY A 129 -9.03 -34.07 -15.32
C GLY A 129 -8.70 -33.23 -16.54
N GLU A 130 -9.74 -32.76 -17.21
CA GLU A 130 -9.70 -31.83 -18.34
C GLU A 130 -10.81 -30.82 -18.12
N MET A 131 -10.54 -29.53 -18.32
CA MET A 131 -11.55 -28.48 -18.14
C MET A 131 -11.32 -27.31 -19.07
N THR A 132 -12.39 -26.56 -19.28
CA THR A 132 -12.39 -25.30 -20.01
C THR A 132 -12.11 -24.16 -19.04
N PHE A 133 -11.41 -23.15 -19.52
CA PHE A 133 -11.15 -21.90 -18.84
C PHE A 133 -11.79 -20.75 -19.61
N SER A 134 -12.33 -19.82 -18.85
CA SER A 134 -12.82 -18.54 -19.34
C SER A 134 -11.84 -17.44 -18.95
N LEU A 135 -11.41 -16.65 -19.93
CA LEU A 135 -10.56 -15.49 -19.73
C LEU A 135 -11.28 -14.25 -20.25
N ARG A 136 -11.22 -13.16 -19.47
CA ARG A 136 -11.62 -11.82 -19.91
C ARG A 136 -10.66 -10.78 -19.36
N CYS A 137 -10.15 -9.90 -20.21
CA CYS A 137 -9.28 -8.81 -19.81
C CYS A 137 -9.83 -7.49 -20.37
N TRP A 138 -10.40 -6.68 -19.47
CA TRP A 138 -11.09 -5.43 -19.79
C TRP A 138 -10.45 -4.27 -19.01
N PRO A 139 -9.28 -3.77 -19.43
CA PRO A 139 -8.68 -2.62 -18.79
C PRO A 139 -9.50 -1.35 -19.02
N ARG A 140 -9.52 -0.49 -18.00
CA ARG A 140 -10.27 0.76 -17.95
C ARG A 140 -9.37 1.84 -17.34
N PHE A 141 -8.72 2.60 -18.21
CA PHE A 141 -7.65 3.51 -17.82
C PHE A 141 -8.18 4.80 -17.18
N ASP A 142 -7.30 5.51 -16.48
CA ASP A 142 -7.59 6.80 -15.83
C ASP A 142 -8.83 6.67 -14.92
N TYR A 143 -8.78 5.72 -13.98
CA TYR A 143 -9.88 5.45 -13.06
C TYR A 143 -11.19 5.09 -13.76
N ALA A 144 -11.09 4.28 -14.82
CA ALA A 144 -12.18 3.91 -15.70
C ALA A 144 -12.88 5.05 -16.47
N ARG A 145 -12.22 6.20 -16.63
CA ARG A 145 -12.69 7.28 -17.50
C ARG A 145 -12.44 7.02 -18.98
N LYS A 146 -11.47 6.16 -19.29
CA LYS A 146 -11.03 5.90 -20.67
C LYS A 146 -11.16 4.43 -21.02
N VAL A 147 -11.82 4.17 -22.13
CA VAL A 147 -11.90 2.85 -22.77
C VAL A 147 -10.80 2.77 -23.83
N PRO A 148 -9.90 1.77 -23.79
CA PRO A 148 -8.80 1.69 -24.74
C PRO A 148 -9.24 1.21 -26.12
N GLU A 149 -8.49 1.57 -27.15
CA GLU A 149 -8.54 0.91 -28.44
C GLU A 149 -7.86 -0.46 -28.35
N VAL A 150 -8.50 -1.49 -28.91
CA VAL A 150 -8.01 -2.87 -28.84
C VAL A 150 -7.56 -3.37 -30.21
N THR A 151 -6.37 -3.95 -30.27
CA THR A 151 -5.87 -4.73 -31.41
C THR A 151 -5.49 -6.13 -30.94
N VAL A 152 -5.76 -7.13 -31.76
CA VAL A 152 -5.38 -8.52 -31.51
C VAL A 152 -4.56 -9.02 -32.68
N ASP A 153 -3.39 -9.58 -32.39
CA ASP A 153 -2.52 -10.22 -33.37
C ASP A 153 -1.75 -11.37 -32.71
N GLY A 154 -1.78 -12.56 -33.31
CA GLY A 154 -0.90 -13.68 -32.95
C GLY A 154 -0.74 -13.98 -31.45
N GLY A 155 -1.82 -14.22 -30.71
CA GLY A 155 -1.75 -14.53 -29.26
C GLY A 155 -1.36 -13.33 -28.39
N VAL A 156 -1.41 -12.12 -28.95
CA VAL A 156 -1.14 -10.85 -28.28
C VAL A 156 -2.32 -9.91 -28.48
N SER A 157 -2.73 -9.24 -27.40
CA SER A 157 -3.73 -8.19 -27.41
C SER A 157 -3.09 -6.90 -26.88
N THR A 158 -3.30 -5.79 -27.59
CA THR A 158 -2.78 -4.48 -27.20
C THR A 158 -3.94 -3.53 -26.93
N PHE A 159 -3.87 -2.82 -25.81
CA PHE A 159 -4.83 -1.83 -25.34
C PHE A 159 -4.16 -0.46 -25.32
N ARG A 160 -4.64 0.47 -26.15
CA ARG A 160 -3.99 1.77 -26.35
C ARG A 160 -4.91 2.94 -26.00
N CYS A 161 -4.36 3.96 -25.34
CA CYS A 161 -5.03 5.23 -25.12
C CYS A 161 -4.02 6.37 -25.13
N GLY A 162 -4.01 7.17 -26.22
CA GLY A 162 -2.95 8.14 -26.45
C GLY A 162 -1.60 7.43 -26.57
N ASP A 163 -0.64 7.84 -25.74
CA ASP A 163 0.72 7.29 -25.67
C ASP A 163 0.84 6.11 -24.69
N PHE A 164 -0.21 5.81 -23.92
CA PHE A 164 -0.21 4.70 -22.99
C PHE A 164 -0.62 3.41 -23.69
N THR A 165 0.21 2.37 -23.54
CA THR A 165 0.01 1.05 -24.11
C THR A 165 0.11 -0.01 -23.02
N LEU A 166 -0.83 -0.95 -23.04
CA LEU A 166 -0.81 -2.16 -22.23
C LEU A 166 -0.96 -3.36 -23.14
N ARG A 167 -0.28 -4.46 -22.82
CA ARG A 167 -0.26 -5.67 -23.65
C ARG A 167 -0.59 -6.89 -22.81
N LEU A 168 -1.45 -7.75 -23.34
CA LEU A 168 -1.73 -9.08 -22.81
C LEU A 168 -1.26 -10.12 -23.84
N SER A 169 -0.40 -11.04 -23.43
CA SER A 169 0.02 -12.18 -24.25
C SER A 169 -0.41 -13.51 -23.62
N GLY A 170 -0.64 -14.52 -24.45
CA GLY A 170 -0.91 -15.89 -24.00
C GLY A 170 -1.09 -16.88 -25.15
N PRO A 171 -1.05 -18.20 -24.89
CA PRO A 171 -1.10 -19.24 -25.90
C PRO A 171 -2.55 -19.53 -26.36
N VAL A 172 -3.35 -18.49 -26.61
CA VAL A 172 -4.76 -18.58 -26.98
C VAL A 172 -5.09 -17.62 -28.13
N THR A 173 -6.21 -17.87 -28.80
CA THR A 173 -6.78 -16.87 -29.71
C THR A 173 -7.68 -15.95 -28.90
N PHE A 174 -7.35 -14.66 -28.87
CA PHE A 174 -8.18 -13.66 -28.23
C PHE A 174 -9.29 -13.18 -29.17
N GLU A 175 -10.50 -13.08 -28.63
CA GLU A 175 -11.63 -12.45 -29.28
C GLU A 175 -11.70 -10.98 -28.84
N LYS A 176 -11.72 -10.07 -29.82
CA LYS A 176 -11.80 -8.64 -29.56
C LYS A 176 -13.21 -8.27 -29.10
N GLU A 177 -13.29 -7.55 -27.99
CA GLU A 177 -14.51 -6.96 -27.45
C GLU A 177 -14.36 -5.42 -27.34
N ASP A 178 -15.43 -4.74 -26.91
CA ASP A 178 -15.38 -3.29 -26.72
C ASP A 178 -14.50 -2.92 -25.51
N GLY A 179 -13.32 -2.36 -25.80
CA GLY A 179 -12.34 -1.99 -24.78
C GLY A 179 -11.72 -3.18 -24.03
N GLY A 180 -11.80 -4.40 -24.58
CA GLY A 180 -11.27 -5.58 -23.92
C GLY A 180 -11.09 -6.77 -24.87
N VAL A 181 -10.68 -7.89 -24.31
CA VAL A 181 -10.65 -9.19 -25.00
C VAL A 181 -11.19 -10.31 -24.12
N SER A 182 -11.66 -11.37 -24.76
CA SER A 182 -12.03 -12.64 -24.13
C SER A 182 -11.34 -13.81 -24.81
N ALA A 183 -11.28 -14.95 -24.13
CA ALA A 183 -10.83 -16.21 -24.71
C ALA A 183 -11.43 -17.39 -23.95
N THR A 184 -11.71 -18.47 -24.66
CA THR A 184 -12.07 -19.77 -24.09
C THR A 184 -11.10 -20.82 -24.59
N PHE A 185 -10.52 -21.59 -23.68
CA PHE A 185 -9.53 -22.63 -24.02
C PHE A 185 -9.64 -23.81 -23.05
N SER A 186 -9.10 -24.97 -23.42
CA SER A 186 -9.16 -26.18 -22.59
C SER A 186 -7.77 -26.74 -22.34
N LEU A 187 -7.57 -27.28 -21.13
CA LEU A 187 -6.32 -27.90 -20.70
C LEU A 187 -6.62 -29.25 -20.06
N LYS A 188 -5.67 -30.19 -20.21
CA LYS A 188 -5.66 -31.51 -19.58
C LYS A 188 -4.66 -31.55 -18.41
N ALA A 189 -4.80 -32.58 -17.57
CA ALA A 189 -3.88 -32.83 -16.46
C ALA A 189 -2.40 -32.75 -16.89
N GLY A 190 -1.65 -31.87 -16.22
CA GLY A 190 -0.24 -31.57 -16.48
C GLY A 190 0.02 -30.48 -17.53
N GLU A 191 -1.02 -30.01 -18.23
CA GLU A 191 -0.90 -28.90 -19.17
C GLU A 191 -1.00 -27.55 -18.44
N THR A 192 -0.31 -26.56 -19.02
CA THR A 192 -0.15 -25.21 -18.48
C THR A 192 -0.36 -24.18 -19.59
N ALA A 193 -0.91 -23.03 -19.22
CA ALA A 193 -0.95 -21.85 -20.07
C ALA A 193 -0.55 -20.61 -19.26
N ASP A 194 0.27 -19.76 -19.88
CA ASP A 194 0.84 -18.58 -19.25
C ASP A 194 0.27 -17.33 -19.88
N PHE A 195 -0.17 -16.39 -19.04
CA PHE A 195 -0.66 -15.09 -19.45
C PHE A 195 0.19 -14.01 -18.82
N VAL A 196 0.64 -13.06 -19.63
CA VAL A 196 1.49 -11.94 -19.16
C VAL A 196 0.85 -10.62 -19.56
N LEU A 197 0.61 -9.77 -18.57
CA LEU A 197 0.19 -8.39 -18.74
C LEU A 197 1.39 -7.47 -18.50
N ASP A 198 1.79 -6.71 -19.50
CA ASP A 198 2.97 -5.84 -19.46
C ASP A 198 2.72 -4.49 -20.17
N GLY A 199 3.62 -3.52 -19.96
CA GLY A 199 3.58 -2.20 -20.59
C GLY A 199 4.60 -1.99 -21.70
N ASN A 200 5.17 -3.06 -22.30
CA ASN A 200 6.33 -2.96 -23.17
C ASN A 200 6.07 -3.53 -24.59
N ASP A 201 6.85 -3.05 -25.55
CA ASP A 201 6.91 -3.55 -26.92
C ASP A 201 8.00 -4.63 -27.12
N GLY A 202 8.64 -5.11 -26.03
CA GLY A 202 9.68 -6.15 -26.06
C GLY A 202 9.14 -7.54 -26.39
N ASP A 203 10.00 -8.56 -26.39
CA ASP A 203 9.59 -9.90 -26.78
C ASP A 203 8.47 -10.48 -25.89
N VAL A 204 7.60 -11.29 -26.49
CA VAL A 204 6.59 -12.06 -25.76
C VAL A 204 7.31 -13.12 -24.94
N TRP A 205 6.93 -13.24 -23.67
CA TRP A 205 7.49 -14.21 -22.76
C TRP A 205 7.09 -15.62 -23.18
N ASP A 206 8.10 -16.47 -23.41
CA ASP A 206 7.86 -17.90 -23.61
C ASP A 206 7.69 -18.63 -22.26
N LYS A 207 7.33 -19.92 -22.35
CA LYS A 207 7.08 -20.77 -21.18
C LYS A 207 8.29 -20.91 -20.25
N ASP A 208 9.50 -20.90 -20.81
CA ASP A 208 10.74 -21.06 -20.03
C ASP A 208 11.07 -19.77 -19.28
N ALA A 209 10.90 -18.61 -19.93
CA ALA A 209 11.02 -17.30 -19.31
C ALA A 209 10.04 -17.11 -18.15
N VAL A 210 8.76 -17.49 -18.34
CA VAL A 210 7.75 -17.43 -17.27
C VAL A 210 8.12 -18.38 -16.11
N SER A 211 8.59 -19.59 -16.41
CA SER A 211 9.03 -20.54 -15.39
C SER A 211 10.22 -20.02 -14.58
N ALA A 212 11.19 -19.39 -15.25
CA ALA A 212 12.32 -18.74 -14.61
C ALA A 212 11.87 -17.57 -13.71
N ALA A 213 10.94 -16.73 -14.18
CA ALA A 213 10.41 -15.63 -13.37
C ALA A 213 9.66 -16.08 -12.11
N ILE A 214 8.90 -17.18 -12.18
CA ILE A 214 8.25 -17.76 -11.00
C ILE A 214 9.30 -18.23 -9.99
N ALA A 215 10.35 -18.92 -10.47
CA ALA A 215 11.45 -19.39 -9.62
C ALA A 215 12.21 -18.22 -8.97
N ASP A 216 12.58 -17.21 -9.77
CA ASP A 216 13.26 -15.99 -9.32
C ASP A 216 12.42 -15.25 -8.27
N ALA A 217 11.10 -15.13 -8.47
CA ALA A 217 10.21 -14.48 -7.50
C ALA A 217 10.13 -15.25 -6.18
N ILE A 218 10.00 -16.58 -6.22
CA ILE A 218 10.00 -17.42 -5.01
C ILE A 218 11.33 -17.28 -4.26
N GLU A 219 12.45 -17.37 -4.97
CA GLU A 219 13.78 -17.22 -4.39
C GLU A 219 13.97 -15.84 -3.75
N TYR A 220 13.58 -14.77 -4.45
CA TYR A 220 13.64 -13.41 -3.93
C TYR A 220 12.91 -13.28 -2.60
N TRP A 221 11.62 -13.67 -2.56
CA TRP A 221 10.82 -13.47 -1.37
C TRP A 221 11.26 -14.35 -0.21
N GLN A 222 11.62 -15.60 -0.46
CA GLN A 222 12.16 -16.48 0.59
C GLN A 222 13.52 -15.99 1.08
N GLY A 223 14.38 -15.52 0.18
CA GLY A 223 15.66 -14.91 0.52
C GLY A 223 15.48 -13.70 1.42
N TRP A 224 14.54 -12.81 1.08
CA TRP A 224 14.18 -11.67 1.91
C TRP A 224 13.61 -12.11 3.26
N ALA A 225 12.59 -12.98 3.29
CA ALA A 225 11.94 -13.45 4.52
C ALA A 225 12.93 -14.11 5.51
N LYS A 226 13.92 -14.86 5.01
CA LYS A 226 14.95 -15.53 5.81
C LYS A 226 15.86 -14.57 6.59
N ARG A 227 15.94 -13.29 6.20
CA ARG A 227 16.74 -12.27 6.92
C ARG A 227 16.14 -11.88 8.27
N SER A 228 14.87 -12.21 8.52
CA SER A 228 14.22 -11.86 9.78
C SER A 228 14.92 -12.53 10.98
N THR A 229 15.17 -11.74 12.02
CA THR A 229 15.73 -12.18 13.31
C THR A 229 14.66 -12.67 14.30
N TYR A 230 13.38 -12.66 13.90
CA TYR A 230 12.28 -13.04 14.78
C TYR A 230 12.20 -14.56 15.00
N THR A 231 12.30 -14.97 16.27
CA THR A 231 12.24 -16.37 16.72
C THR A 231 11.04 -16.68 17.61
N GLY A 232 10.10 -15.74 17.74
CA GLY A 232 8.93 -15.90 18.60
C GLY A 232 7.87 -16.84 18.03
N ARG A 233 6.90 -17.21 18.87
CA ARG A 233 5.85 -18.20 18.56
C ARG A 233 4.97 -17.86 17.34
N TRP A 234 4.89 -16.59 16.96
CA TRP A 234 3.97 -16.11 15.91
C TRP A 234 4.65 -15.90 14.55
N ARG A 235 5.72 -16.66 14.25
CA ARG A 235 6.57 -16.45 13.07
C ARG A 235 5.78 -16.30 11.78
N SER A 236 4.83 -17.19 11.50
CA SER A 236 4.04 -17.14 10.26
C SER A 236 3.24 -15.84 10.11
N SER A 237 2.57 -15.38 11.18
CA SER A 237 1.80 -14.13 11.17
C SER A 237 2.71 -12.90 11.03
N VAL A 238 3.87 -12.91 11.70
CA VAL A 238 4.87 -11.83 11.63
C VAL A 238 5.46 -11.76 10.22
N THR A 239 5.90 -12.89 9.65
CA THR A 239 6.44 -12.95 8.29
C THR A 239 5.42 -12.50 7.26
N ARG A 240 4.15 -12.91 7.38
CA ARG A 240 3.10 -12.49 6.45
C ARG A 240 2.85 -10.99 6.50
N SER A 241 2.85 -10.41 7.70
CA SER A 241 2.69 -8.96 7.91
C SER A 241 3.89 -8.19 7.35
N ALA A 242 5.11 -8.68 7.60
CA ALA A 242 6.34 -8.06 7.10
C ALA A 242 6.39 -8.06 5.56
N LEU A 243 5.99 -9.16 4.92
CA LEU A 243 5.92 -9.24 3.46
C LEU A 243 4.86 -8.29 2.86
N ALA A 244 3.76 -8.02 3.57
CA ALA A 244 2.76 -7.02 3.15
C ALA A 244 3.31 -5.59 3.25
N LEU A 245 3.99 -5.25 4.35
CA LEU A 245 4.70 -3.97 4.50
C LEU A 245 5.78 -3.81 3.42
N LYS A 246 6.48 -4.90 3.08
CA LYS A 246 7.48 -4.90 2.01
C LYS A 246 6.86 -4.61 0.65
N LEU A 247 5.68 -5.15 0.32
CA LEU A 247 4.98 -4.81 -0.93
C LEU A 247 4.66 -3.33 -1.06
N LEU A 248 4.38 -2.64 0.06
CA LEU A 248 4.11 -1.21 0.10
C LEU A 248 5.38 -0.35 0.08
N THR A 249 6.57 -0.97 0.10
CA THR A 249 7.85 -0.27 0.08
C THR A 249 8.36 -0.15 -1.35
N SER A 250 8.48 1.08 -1.85
CA SER A 250 9.01 1.36 -3.18
C SER A 250 10.48 0.97 -3.26
N GLN A 251 10.82 0.05 -4.17
CA GLN A 251 12.23 -0.30 -4.41
C GLN A 251 12.99 0.86 -5.07
N LYS A 252 12.33 1.59 -5.97
CA LYS A 252 12.91 2.72 -6.72
C LYS A 252 13.19 3.91 -5.83
N ASN A 253 12.22 4.29 -5.00
CA ASN A 253 12.30 5.53 -4.25
C ASN A 253 12.70 5.33 -2.78
N GLY A 254 12.40 4.18 -2.17
CA GLY A 254 12.53 3.98 -0.73
C GLY A 254 11.36 4.53 0.11
N SER A 255 10.35 5.13 -0.54
CA SER A 255 9.05 5.48 0.06
C SER A 255 8.27 4.27 0.53
N ILE A 256 7.31 4.50 1.43
CA ILE A 256 6.41 3.47 1.94
C ILE A 256 4.98 4.00 1.86
N ALA A 257 4.13 3.36 1.06
CA ALA A 257 2.72 3.72 0.97
C ALA A 257 1.95 3.35 2.24
N ALA A 258 0.97 4.15 2.63
CA ALA A 258 0.08 3.83 3.76
C ALA A 258 -0.85 2.65 3.44
N ALA A 259 -1.37 2.59 2.20
CA ALA A 259 -2.09 1.42 1.69
C ALA A 259 -1.93 1.26 0.18
N GLY A 260 -2.22 0.06 -0.33
CA GLY A 260 -2.18 -0.24 -1.77
C GLY A 260 -3.48 0.08 -2.52
N THR A 261 -4.43 0.80 -1.91
CA THR A 261 -5.77 1.03 -2.46
C THR A 261 -6.25 2.47 -2.24
N PHE A 262 -7.26 2.88 -3.01
CA PHE A 262 -7.96 4.16 -2.84
C PHE A 262 -9.47 3.93 -2.81
N GLY A 263 -10.20 4.87 -2.22
CA GLY A 263 -11.65 4.94 -2.37
C GLY A 263 -12.44 3.86 -1.65
N LEU A 264 -11.79 3.02 -0.83
CA LEU A 264 -12.46 2.03 0.00
C LEU A 264 -12.96 2.68 1.29
N PRO A 265 -14.16 2.30 1.79
CA PRO A 265 -14.77 2.97 2.92
C PRO A 265 -14.24 2.48 4.27
N GLU A 266 -13.95 3.41 5.21
CA GLU A 266 -13.64 3.08 6.61
C GLU A 266 -14.77 2.29 7.30
N ALA A 267 -16.02 2.56 6.92
CA ALA A 267 -17.21 1.88 7.40
C ALA A 267 -18.19 1.68 6.24
N PRO A 268 -18.91 0.54 6.15
CA PRO A 268 -19.82 0.26 5.04
C PRO A 268 -20.78 1.42 4.74
N GLY A 269 -20.78 1.90 3.49
CA GLY A 269 -21.62 3.03 3.04
C GLY A 269 -21.21 4.42 3.57
N GLY A 270 -20.09 4.53 4.28
CA GLY A 270 -19.59 5.78 4.85
C GLY A 270 -19.05 6.77 3.81
N PRO A 271 -18.87 8.05 4.20
CA PRO A 271 -18.32 9.09 3.32
C PRO A 271 -16.79 9.20 3.33
N ARG A 272 -16.13 8.30 4.07
CA ARG A 272 -14.72 8.31 4.45
C ARG A 272 -13.94 7.34 3.57
N ASN A 273 -13.81 7.70 2.29
CA ASN A 273 -13.29 6.82 1.25
C ASN A 273 -12.17 7.55 0.50
N TRP A 274 -10.96 7.52 1.07
CA TRP A 274 -9.83 8.33 0.62
C TRP A 274 -8.79 7.53 -0.18
N ASP A 275 -7.88 8.26 -0.82
CA ASP A 275 -6.66 7.69 -1.38
C ASP A 275 -5.60 7.57 -0.28
N TYR A 276 -5.11 6.36 -0.07
CA TYR A 276 -4.03 6.06 0.88
C TYR A 276 -2.74 5.62 0.18
N ARG A 277 -2.65 5.77 -1.15
CA ARG A 277 -1.48 5.36 -1.95
C ARG A 277 -0.35 6.39 -1.93
N ALA A 278 -0.22 7.12 -0.82
CA ALA A 278 0.83 8.10 -0.58
C ALA A 278 1.69 7.67 0.62
N THR A 279 2.86 8.28 0.76
CA THR A 279 3.73 8.08 1.92
C THR A 279 3.38 9.07 3.01
N TRP A 280 2.58 8.65 3.99
CA TRP A 280 2.45 9.37 5.26
C TRP A 280 3.71 9.18 6.10
N ILE A 281 4.26 10.27 6.61
CA ILE A 281 5.48 10.22 7.43
C ILE A 281 5.26 9.37 8.68
N ARG A 282 4.08 9.45 9.29
CA ARG A 282 3.65 8.61 10.42
C ARG A 282 3.73 7.12 10.09
N ASP A 283 2.96 6.70 9.10
CA ASP A 283 2.77 5.31 8.70
C ASP A 283 4.08 4.67 8.23
N ALA A 284 4.87 5.42 7.45
CA ALA A 284 6.20 5.00 7.03
C ALA A 284 7.15 4.84 8.23
N SER A 285 7.13 5.76 9.19
CA SER A 285 7.98 5.68 10.40
C SER A 285 7.67 4.44 11.24
N PHE A 286 6.38 4.09 11.42
CA PHE A 286 6.00 2.86 12.12
C PHE A 286 6.34 1.59 11.32
N THR A 287 6.24 1.65 9.99
CA THR A 287 6.69 0.55 9.12
C THR A 287 8.19 0.30 9.27
N ILE A 288 8.99 1.38 9.25
CA ILE A 288 10.44 1.30 9.48
C ILE A 288 10.73 0.74 10.86
N TYR A 289 10.07 1.23 11.91
CA TYR A 289 10.19 0.68 13.26
C TYR A 289 10.00 -0.85 13.26
N ALA A 290 8.94 -1.34 12.62
CA ALA A 290 8.61 -2.76 12.58
C ALA A 290 9.67 -3.56 11.80
N LEU A 291 10.04 -3.12 10.59
CA LEU A 291 11.03 -3.77 9.74
C LEU A 291 12.40 -3.85 10.42
N MET A 292 12.82 -2.76 11.05
CA MET A 292 14.05 -2.70 11.83
C MET A 292 14.09 -3.67 12.99
N ARG A 293 13.00 -3.79 13.75
CA ARG A 293 12.88 -4.74 14.86
C ARG A 293 12.92 -6.19 14.39
N LEU A 294 12.62 -6.43 13.11
CA LEU A 294 12.76 -7.73 12.47
C LEU A 294 14.14 -7.95 11.84
N GLY A 295 15.01 -6.93 11.79
CA GLY A 295 16.37 -7.03 11.23
C GLY A 295 16.51 -6.59 9.77
N TYR A 296 15.46 -5.99 9.20
CA TYR A 296 15.46 -5.44 7.85
C TYR A 296 16.01 -4.00 7.87
N GLN A 297 17.27 -3.82 7.47
CA GLN A 297 17.97 -2.53 7.53
C GLN A 297 17.92 -1.78 6.20
N ASP A 298 17.87 -2.49 5.07
CA ASP A 298 17.96 -1.89 3.74
C ASP A 298 16.78 -0.93 3.49
N GLU A 299 15.57 -1.33 3.90
CA GLU A 299 14.35 -0.51 3.77
C GLU A 299 14.44 0.75 4.63
N ALA A 300 15.00 0.65 5.84
CA ALA A 300 15.20 1.80 6.73
C ALA A 300 16.21 2.79 6.16
N ASN A 301 17.29 2.27 5.56
CA ASN A 301 18.30 3.10 4.91
C ASN A 301 17.74 3.79 3.66
N ALA A 302 16.97 3.07 2.83
CA ALA A 302 16.33 3.63 1.65
C ALA A 302 15.33 4.75 2.02
N PHE A 303 14.46 4.51 3.00
CA PHE A 303 13.53 5.53 3.50
C PHE A 303 14.26 6.75 4.11
N SER A 304 15.37 6.53 4.81
CA SER A 304 16.17 7.63 5.37
C SER A 304 16.77 8.50 4.27
N HIS A 305 17.31 7.91 3.19
CA HIS A 305 17.82 8.66 2.04
C HIS A 305 16.69 9.42 1.32
N TRP A 306 15.57 8.75 1.09
CA TRP A 306 14.37 9.34 0.52
C TRP A 306 13.95 10.59 1.30
N LEU A 307 13.89 10.51 2.63
CA LEU A 307 13.49 11.61 3.49
C LEU A 307 14.47 12.79 3.46
N VAL A 308 15.78 12.52 3.50
CA VAL A 308 16.83 13.56 3.52
C VAL A 308 16.72 14.46 2.29
N ASP A 309 16.48 13.89 1.10
CA ASP A 309 16.25 14.64 -0.14
C ASP A 309 15.12 15.69 -0.01
N ARG A 310 14.09 15.46 0.82
CA ARG A 310 13.04 16.48 1.07
C ARG A 310 13.52 17.52 2.07
N THR A 311 14.21 17.11 3.12
CA THR A 311 14.69 18.04 4.15
C THR A 311 15.75 19.01 3.61
N ASP A 312 16.43 18.66 2.53
CA ASP A 312 17.35 19.56 1.83
C ASP A 312 16.60 20.58 0.94
N ARG A 313 15.37 20.26 0.53
CA ARG A 313 14.47 21.17 -0.19
C ARG A 313 13.68 22.10 0.74
N SER A 314 13.70 21.84 2.04
CA SER A 314 13.06 22.64 3.09
C SER A 314 14.09 23.17 4.10
N PRO A 315 14.74 24.31 3.84
CA PRO A 315 15.81 24.84 4.69
C PRO A 315 15.39 25.10 6.14
N GLY A 316 14.08 25.34 6.37
CA GLY A 316 13.49 25.56 7.68
C GLY A 316 13.28 24.30 8.52
N GLY A 317 13.50 23.09 7.97
CA GLY A 317 13.23 21.82 8.67
C GLY A 317 11.77 21.36 8.61
N GLU A 318 10.93 22.08 7.87
CA GLU A 318 9.53 21.75 7.59
C GLU A 318 9.43 20.51 6.69
N ILE A 319 8.56 19.56 7.07
CA ILE A 319 8.21 18.41 6.25
C ILE A 319 6.69 18.37 6.08
N GLN A 320 6.22 17.89 4.93
CA GLN A 320 4.81 17.66 4.70
C GLN A 320 4.38 16.38 5.43
N ILE A 321 3.10 16.32 5.79
CA ILE A 321 2.55 15.14 6.47
C ILE A 321 2.61 13.90 5.57
N MET A 322 2.52 14.10 4.26
CA MET A 322 2.55 13.05 3.26
C MET A 322 3.11 13.53 1.92
N TYR A 323 3.57 12.58 1.11
CA TYR A 323 4.12 12.80 -0.23
C TYR A 323 3.65 11.70 -1.20
N ASN A 324 3.66 11.99 -2.50
CA ASN A 324 3.64 10.92 -3.50
C ASN A 324 4.87 10.02 -3.35
N LEU A 325 4.86 8.83 -3.94
CA LEU A 325 5.93 7.86 -3.72
C LEU A 325 7.29 8.34 -4.25
N ASP A 326 7.30 9.13 -5.32
CA ASP A 326 8.49 9.79 -5.87
C ASP A 326 8.97 10.99 -5.02
N GLY A 327 8.11 11.48 -4.13
CA GLY A 327 8.37 12.66 -3.30
C GLY A 327 7.90 14.00 -3.79
N SER A 328 7.19 14.00 -4.91
CA SER A 328 6.38 15.15 -5.26
C SER A 328 5.25 15.35 -4.24
N ARG A 329 4.67 16.54 -4.27
CA ARG A 329 3.51 16.89 -3.46
C ARG A 329 2.31 16.07 -3.91
N VAL A 330 1.52 15.58 -2.96
CA VAL A 330 0.28 14.86 -3.27
C VAL A 330 -0.67 15.74 -4.07
N ASP A 331 -1.32 15.13 -5.07
CA ASP A 331 -2.28 15.80 -5.93
C ASP A 331 -3.47 16.32 -5.13
N THR A 332 -4.07 17.41 -5.65
CA THR A 332 -5.32 17.95 -5.10
C THR A 332 -6.41 16.87 -5.13
N GLU A 333 -7.12 16.74 -4.01
CA GLU A 333 -8.18 15.75 -3.87
C GLU A 333 -9.27 15.95 -4.92
N GLN A 334 -9.66 14.85 -5.57
CA GLN A 334 -10.71 14.82 -6.58
C GLN A 334 -11.71 13.71 -6.26
N GLU A 335 -13.01 14.00 -6.42
CA GLU A 335 -14.08 13.01 -6.31
C GLU A 335 -14.31 12.30 -7.66
N LEU A 336 -14.48 10.98 -7.63
CA LEU A 336 -14.75 10.13 -8.80
C LEU A 336 -16.24 9.77 -8.91
N ASP A 337 -17.07 10.76 -9.24
CA ASP A 337 -18.54 10.62 -9.24
C ASP A 337 -19.10 9.60 -10.24
N HIS A 338 -18.32 9.29 -11.27
CA HIS A 338 -18.71 8.36 -12.34
C HIS A 338 -18.72 6.89 -11.91
N LEU A 339 -18.04 6.55 -10.81
CA LEU A 339 -18.01 5.21 -10.21
C LEU A 339 -19.10 5.04 -9.15
N SER A 340 -19.60 3.82 -8.98
CA SER A 340 -20.66 3.47 -8.02
C SER A 340 -20.18 3.39 -6.57
N GLY A 341 -18.92 3.00 -6.35
CA GLY A 341 -18.30 2.89 -5.03
C GLY A 341 -18.46 1.51 -4.42
N TYR A 342 -17.50 1.10 -3.59
CA TYR A 342 -17.53 -0.21 -2.93
C TYR A 342 -18.78 -0.34 -2.05
N GLY A 343 -19.68 -1.25 -2.42
CA GLY A 343 -20.98 -1.40 -1.75
C GLY A 343 -21.86 -0.15 -1.81
N GLY A 344 -21.65 0.71 -2.81
CA GLY A 344 -22.34 2.00 -2.97
C GLY A 344 -21.78 3.14 -2.12
N ALA A 345 -20.64 2.95 -1.43
CA ALA A 345 -20.05 3.98 -0.60
C ALA A 345 -19.50 5.14 -1.45
N LYS A 346 -19.92 6.36 -1.11
CA LYS A 346 -19.57 7.59 -1.82
C LYS A 346 -19.31 8.75 -0.85
N PRO A 347 -18.52 9.75 -1.27
CA PRO A 347 -17.80 9.83 -2.55
C PRO A 347 -16.48 9.03 -2.51
N ILE A 348 -15.96 8.67 -3.69
CA ILE A 348 -14.66 8.03 -3.86
C ILE A 348 -13.65 9.12 -4.15
N ARG A 349 -12.51 9.15 -3.45
CA ARG A 349 -11.50 10.19 -3.62
C ARG A 349 -10.16 9.64 -4.08
N VAL A 350 -9.53 10.40 -4.98
CA VAL A 350 -8.12 10.26 -5.40
C VAL A 350 -7.37 11.53 -5.03
N GLY A 351 -6.06 11.41 -4.74
CA GLY A 351 -5.34 12.47 -4.02
C GLY A 351 -5.81 12.61 -2.57
N ASN A 352 -5.26 13.56 -1.83
CA ASN A 352 -5.63 13.72 -0.42
C ASN A 352 -5.40 15.14 0.10
N ASN A 353 -6.48 15.80 0.54
CA ASN A 353 -6.43 17.17 1.06
C ASN A 353 -5.78 17.28 2.44
N ALA A 354 -5.54 16.17 3.14
CA ALA A 354 -4.76 16.24 4.37
C ALA A 354 -3.33 16.72 4.11
N ALA A 355 -2.82 16.65 2.87
CA ALA A 355 -1.50 17.18 2.49
C ALA A 355 -1.31 18.69 2.80
N GLU A 356 -2.40 19.44 3.00
CA GLU A 356 -2.38 20.86 3.40
C GLU A 356 -2.42 21.07 4.92
N GLN A 357 -2.62 20.01 5.71
CA GLN A 357 -2.74 20.10 7.15
C GLN A 357 -1.37 20.22 7.82
N ILE A 358 -1.35 20.91 8.95
CA ILE A 358 -0.24 20.89 9.90
C ILE A 358 -0.53 19.74 10.88
N GLN A 359 0.44 18.85 11.05
CA GLN A 359 0.42 17.76 12.04
C GLN A 359 1.78 17.74 12.73
N LEU A 360 1.79 17.99 14.04
CA LEU A 360 3.03 18.08 14.80
C LEU A 360 3.53 16.70 15.26
N ASP A 361 2.66 15.68 15.25
CA ASP A 361 2.98 14.33 15.67
C ASP A 361 4.01 13.62 14.79
N ILE A 362 4.00 13.94 13.48
CA ILE A 362 4.88 13.31 12.49
C ILE A 362 6.37 13.44 12.84
N TYR A 363 6.76 14.52 13.51
CA TYR A 363 8.15 14.74 13.91
C TYR A 363 8.59 13.75 14.99
N GLY A 364 7.72 13.42 15.93
CA GLY A 364 8.01 12.45 16.99
C GLY A 364 8.16 11.04 16.43
N GLU A 365 7.22 10.63 15.58
CA GLU A 365 7.25 9.34 14.88
C GLU A 365 8.54 9.18 14.08
N LEU A 366 8.86 10.21 13.30
CA LEU A 366 10.04 10.23 12.48
C LEU A 366 11.32 10.09 13.32
N LEU A 367 11.48 10.93 14.35
CA LEU A 367 12.70 10.94 15.15
C LEU A 367 12.84 9.67 16.02
N ASP A 368 11.73 9.02 16.40
CA ASP A 368 11.79 7.70 17.04
C ASP A 368 12.31 6.64 16.07
N SER A 369 11.85 6.65 14.80
CA SER A 369 12.36 5.75 13.76
C SER A 369 13.86 5.97 13.50
N VAL A 370 14.31 7.23 13.38
CA VAL A 370 15.74 7.58 13.18
C VAL A 370 16.59 7.13 14.37
N TYR A 371 16.10 7.32 15.59
CA TYR A 371 16.80 6.87 16.80
C TYR A 371 16.98 5.35 16.82
N ILE A 372 15.97 4.60 16.38
CA ILE A 372 16.01 3.13 16.31
C ILE A 372 16.92 2.68 15.17
N SER A 373 16.84 3.32 13.99
CA SER A 373 17.79 3.19 12.87
C SER A 373 19.22 3.26 13.36
N ASN A 374 19.55 4.29 14.14
CA ASN A 374 20.90 4.42 14.64
C ASN A 374 21.27 3.42 15.75
N LYS A 375 20.28 2.90 16.48
CA LYS A 375 20.51 1.95 17.58
C LYS A 375 20.81 0.54 17.07
N TYR A 376 20.17 0.13 15.98
CA TYR A 376 20.25 -1.24 15.45
C TYR A 376 20.90 -1.36 14.07
N GLY A 377 21.03 -0.25 13.34
CA GLY A 377 21.66 -0.17 12.03
C GLY A 377 22.94 0.68 12.04
N GLU A 378 23.17 1.38 10.94
CA GLU A 378 24.38 2.15 10.70
C GLU A 378 24.45 3.46 11.51
N ALA A 379 25.66 4.00 11.65
CA ALA A 379 25.86 5.31 12.23
C ALA A 379 25.22 6.38 11.32
N ILE A 380 24.55 7.37 11.93
CA ILE A 380 23.97 8.47 11.18
C ILE A 380 25.09 9.29 10.52
N SER A 381 24.92 9.60 9.24
CA SER A 381 25.86 10.45 8.50
C SER A 381 25.84 11.89 9.03
N HIS A 382 26.87 12.67 8.68
CA HIS A 382 26.93 14.08 9.05
C HIS A 382 25.75 14.88 8.45
N ASP A 383 25.41 14.60 7.19
CA ASP A 383 24.34 15.30 6.48
C ASP A 383 22.97 14.96 7.07
N ASN A 384 22.70 13.67 7.33
CA ASN A 384 21.47 13.23 7.99
C ASN A 384 21.35 13.83 9.39
N TRP A 385 22.47 13.97 10.13
CA TRP A 385 22.46 14.62 11.43
C TRP A 385 22.15 16.11 11.33
N ASN A 386 22.68 16.82 10.32
CA ASN A 386 22.35 18.22 10.10
C ASN A 386 20.87 18.39 9.72
N ALA A 387 20.29 17.48 8.93
CA ALA A 387 18.85 17.45 8.66
C ALA A 387 18.02 17.26 9.95
N VAL A 388 18.39 16.28 10.78
CA VAL A 388 17.78 16.06 12.10
C VAL A 388 17.84 17.32 12.96
N ARG A 389 18.98 18.04 12.97
CA ARG A 389 19.10 19.28 13.73
C ARG A 389 18.10 20.35 13.26
N ARG A 390 17.97 20.55 11.95
CA ARG A 390 17.00 21.52 11.38
C ARG A 390 15.57 21.16 11.79
N ILE A 391 15.21 19.88 11.69
CA ILE A 391 13.88 19.39 12.10
C ILE A 391 13.63 19.65 13.59
N VAL A 392 14.58 19.31 14.46
CA VAL A 392 14.39 19.45 15.91
C VAL A 392 14.37 20.92 16.33
N ASP A 393 15.18 21.77 15.69
CA ASP A 393 15.15 23.21 15.90
C ASP A 393 13.79 23.80 15.49
N HIS A 394 13.22 23.35 14.38
CA HIS A 394 11.87 23.71 13.96
C HIS A 394 10.81 23.26 14.96
N VAL A 395 10.86 22.00 15.44
CA VAL A 395 9.96 21.51 16.50
C VAL A 395 10.05 22.38 17.76
N CYS A 396 11.25 22.82 18.15
CA CYS A 396 11.41 23.73 19.29
C CYS A 396 10.70 25.07 19.11
N ASP A 397 10.47 25.50 17.87
CA ASP A 397 9.78 26.75 17.54
C ASP A 397 8.26 26.60 17.47
N ILE A 398 7.75 25.44 17.03
CA ILE A 398 6.33 25.25 16.70
C ILE A 398 5.56 24.35 17.67
N TRP A 399 6.20 23.74 18.68
CA TRP A 399 5.53 22.76 19.52
C TRP A 399 4.28 23.29 20.25
N GLN A 400 4.15 24.61 20.39
CA GLN A 400 2.99 25.28 21.00
C GLN A 400 1.81 25.52 20.06
N ASP A 401 1.98 25.24 18.77
CA ASP A 401 0.95 25.49 17.78
C ASP A 401 -0.21 24.48 17.89
N ALA A 402 -1.36 24.88 17.34
CA ALA A 402 -2.51 24.02 17.15
C ALA A 402 -2.39 23.27 15.81
N ASP A 403 -2.85 22.02 15.77
CA ASP A 403 -2.70 21.14 14.61
C ASP A 403 -3.95 20.28 14.38
N ALA A 404 -3.93 19.44 13.34
CA ALA A 404 -5.05 18.56 13.01
C ALA A 404 -5.08 17.26 13.84
N GLY A 405 -4.02 17.00 14.61
CA GLY A 405 -3.80 15.78 15.38
C GLY A 405 -3.66 14.51 14.52
N ILE A 406 -3.44 13.38 15.19
CA ILE A 406 -3.17 12.08 14.54
C ILE A 406 -4.32 11.57 13.65
N TRP A 407 -5.56 12.01 13.93
CA TRP A 407 -6.76 11.57 13.22
C TRP A 407 -7.16 12.49 12.06
N GLU A 408 -6.33 13.49 11.75
CA GLU A 408 -6.48 14.35 10.56
C GLU A 408 -7.87 15.01 10.47
N ILE A 409 -8.44 15.32 11.64
CA ILE A 409 -9.84 15.74 11.75
C ILE A 409 -9.99 17.02 10.93
N ARG A 410 -10.90 17.01 9.96
CA ARG A 410 -11.19 18.17 9.09
C ARG A 410 -12.04 19.22 9.84
N SER A 411 -11.56 19.65 11.01
CA SER A 411 -12.11 20.72 11.85
C SER A 411 -11.09 21.82 12.07
N GLU A 412 -11.43 22.83 12.88
CA GLU A 412 -10.44 23.82 13.32
C GLU A 412 -9.31 23.12 14.09
N PRO A 413 -8.03 23.51 13.84
CA PRO A 413 -6.88 22.97 14.57
C PRO A 413 -6.99 23.18 16.08
N GLN A 414 -6.48 22.22 16.86
CA GLN A 414 -6.45 22.31 18.32
C GLN A 414 -5.07 21.94 18.87
N GLU A 415 -4.78 22.36 20.10
CA GLU A 415 -3.58 21.90 20.79
C GLU A 415 -3.83 20.48 21.34
N HIS A 416 -3.37 19.45 20.62
CA HIS A 416 -3.60 18.05 20.96
C HIS A 416 -2.53 17.45 21.88
N LEU A 417 -2.95 16.60 22.83
CA LEU A 417 -2.02 15.92 23.76
C LEU A 417 -1.03 15.04 23.01
N HIS A 418 -1.51 14.28 22.02
CA HIS A 418 -0.68 13.38 21.24
C HIS A 418 0.43 14.15 20.52
N SER A 419 0.07 15.24 19.86
CA SER A 419 0.98 16.16 19.19
C SER A 419 2.03 16.71 20.15
N ARG A 420 1.65 17.16 21.35
CA ARG A 420 2.60 17.60 22.39
C ARG A 420 3.58 16.50 22.79
N LEU A 421 3.06 15.30 23.06
CA LEU A 421 3.90 14.17 23.43
C LEU A 421 4.89 13.81 22.32
N MET A 422 4.47 13.88 21.07
CA MET A 422 5.31 13.55 19.92
C MET A 422 6.36 14.63 19.63
N CYS A 423 6.06 15.91 19.84
CA CYS A 423 7.10 16.95 19.89
C CYS A 423 8.14 16.66 20.99
N TRP A 424 7.69 16.25 22.18
CA TRP A 424 8.61 15.85 23.26
C TRP A 424 9.48 14.67 22.84
N VAL A 425 8.90 13.65 22.21
CA VAL A 425 9.63 12.48 21.70
C VAL A 425 10.67 12.90 20.69
N ALA A 426 10.34 13.79 19.75
CA ALA A 426 11.27 14.27 18.73
C ALA A 426 12.54 14.87 19.37
N VAL A 427 12.36 15.78 20.34
CA VAL A 427 13.46 16.44 21.04
C VAL A 427 14.24 15.46 21.92
N ASP A 428 13.57 14.58 22.68
CA ASP A 428 14.23 13.59 23.55
C ASP A 428 15.06 12.58 22.74
N ARG A 429 14.55 12.10 21.61
CA ARG A 429 15.27 11.16 20.73
C ARG A 429 16.51 11.80 20.12
N ALA A 430 16.42 13.06 19.69
CA ALA A 430 17.55 13.81 19.17
C ALA A 430 18.65 14.04 20.22
N ILE A 431 18.28 14.43 21.45
CA ILE A 431 19.24 14.60 22.57
C ILE A 431 19.95 13.28 22.86
N ARG A 432 19.21 12.18 23.00
CA ARG A 432 19.79 10.86 23.30
C ARG A 432 20.71 10.38 22.18
N LEU A 433 20.33 10.60 20.93
CA LEU A 433 21.14 10.27 19.77
C LEU A 433 22.46 11.06 19.78
N ALA A 434 22.38 12.39 19.97
CA ALA A 434 23.53 13.26 20.01
C ALA A 434 24.51 12.86 21.13
N GLN A 435 24.01 12.60 22.34
CA GLN A 435 24.83 12.18 23.47
C GLN A 435 25.51 10.82 23.22
N LYS A 436 24.76 9.84 22.72
CA LYS A 436 25.28 8.48 22.49
C LYS A 436 26.38 8.44 21.42
N ARG A 437 26.32 9.34 20.44
CA ARG A 437 27.24 9.38 19.30
C ARG A 437 28.22 10.56 19.35
N SER A 438 28.24 11.33 20.44
CA SER A 438 29.07 12.54 20.60
C SER A 438 28.87 13.55 19.46
N LEU A 439 27.63 13.69 18.97
CA LEU A 439 27.29 14.63 17.90
C LEU A 439 27.07 16.03 18.47
N THR A 440 27.45 17.06 17.72
CA THR A 440 27.22 18.45 18.10
C THR A 440 25.74 18.80 18.00
N ALA A 441 25.18 19.36 19.08
CA ALA A 441 23.79 19.80 19.18
C ALA A 441 23.66 21.04 20.07
N PRO A 442 22.64 21.90 19.87
CA PRO A 442 22.33 23.00 20.78
C PRO A 442 21.62 22.47 22.04
N PHE A 443 22.33 21.67 22.84
CA PHE A 443 21.78 20.95 23.99
C PHE A 443 20.99 21.82 24.97
N GLY A 444 21.42 23.06 25.21
CA GLY A 444 20.71 23.98 26.10
C GLY A 444 19.27 24.22 25.65
N ARG A 445 19.10 24.67 24.40
CA ARG A 445 17.79 24.93 23.78
C ARG A 445 16.92 23.68 23.76
N TRP A 446 17.48 22.55 23.34
CA TRP A 446 16.70 21.31 23.23
C TRP A 446 16.27 20.77 24.59
N VAL A 447 17.13 20.83 25.62
CA VAL A 447 16.76 20.41 26.98
C VAL A 447 15.70 21.32 27.57
N GLU A 448 15.79 22.63 27.34
CA GLU A 448 14.78 23.61 27.76
C GLU A 448 13.43 23.32 27.10
N ALA A 449 13.39 23.18 25.77
CA ALA A 449 12.16 22.85 25.04
C ALA A 449 11.55 21.52 25.50
N ARG A 450 12.35 20.45 25.62
CA ARG A 450 11.87 19.14 26.10
C ARG A 450 11.23 19.23 27.49
N ASN A 451 11.86 19.97 28.41
CA ASN A 451 11.33 20.12 29.76
C ASN A 451 10.04 20.97 29.75
N ALA A 452 10.02 22.07 28.98
CA ALA A 452 8.83 22.91 28.83
C ALA A 452 7.62 22.14 28.27
N ILE A 453 7.83 21.28 27.26
CA ILE A 453 6.75 20.44 26.72
C ILE A 453 6.24 19.46 27.79
N SER A 454 7.13 18.84 28.57
CA SER A 454 6.74 17.93 29.66
C SER A 454 5.89 18.65 30.71
N ASP A 455 6.30 19.86 31.11
CA ASP A 455 5.57 20.66 32.08
C ASP A 455 4.21 21.11 31.53
N ASP A 456 4.13 21.49 30.24
CA ASP A 456 2.88 21.84 29.55
C ASP A 456 1.88 20.68 29.54
N ILE A 457 2.33 19.46 29.24
CA ILE A 457 1.49 18.26 29.26
C ILE A 457 0.81 18.08 30.62
N TRP A 458 1.56 18.18 31.72
CA TRP A 458 1.00 18.02 33.06
C TRP A 458 0.14 19.20 33.49
N ALA A 459 0.49 20.43 33.10
CA ALA A 459 -0.26 21.62 33.47
C ALA A 459 -1.61 21.71 32.75
N ASN A 460 -1.67 21.31 31.48
CA ASN A 460 -2.76 21.66 30.58
C ASN A 460 -3.57 20.48 30.04
N PHE A 461 -3.06 19.24 30.17
CA PHE A 461 -3.75 18.06 29.66
C PHE A 461 -4.11 17.04 30.73
N TRP A 462 -3.60 17.17 31.96
CA TRP A 462 -4.03 16.32 33.07
C TRP A 462 -5.30 16.88 33.72
N ASN A 463 -6.38 16.09 33.71
CA ASN A 463 -7.60 16.44 34.43
C ASN A 463 -7.63 15.71 35.79
N ALA A 464 -7.38 16.46 36.87
CA ALA A 464 -7.30 15.92 38.22
C ALA A 464 -8.64 15.37 38.74
N ASP A 465 -9.76 15.98 38.34
CA ASP A 465 -11.10 15.56 38.78
C ASP A 465 -11.50 14.22 38.14
N LEU A 466 -11.11 14.01 36.88
CA LEU A 466 -11.39 12.79 36.13
C LEU A 466 -10.30 11.72 36.27
N GLY A 467 -9.12 12.08 36.78
CA GLY A 467 -7.99 11.18 37.00
C GLY A 467 -7.35 10.64 35.72
N HIS A 468 -7.42 11.39 34.61
CA HIS A 468 -6.82 11.01 33.34
C HIS A 468 -6.44 12.21 32.48
N PHE A 469 -5.66 11.96 31.43
CA PHE A 469 -5.30 12.97 30.46
C PHE A 469 -6.42 13.20 29.43
N VAL A 470 -6.66 14.45 29.05
CA VAL A 470 -7.64 14.85 28.03
C VAL A 470 -6.99 14.92 26.64
N HIS A 471 -7.81 14.77 25.59
CA HIS A 471 -7.31 14.67 24.21
C HIS A 471 -6.81 15.99 23.60
N ALA A 472 -7.36 17.11 24.05
CA ALA A 472 -7.03 18.46 23.61
C ALA A 472 -6.97 19.37 24.85
N LYS A 473 -6.19 20.45 24.74
CA LYS A 473 -6.00 21.45 25.79
C LYS A 473 -7.33 22.12 26.15
N GLY A 474 -7.68 22.14 27.43
CA GLY A 474 -8.93 22.72 27.92
C GLY A 474 -9.36 22.16 29.26
#